data_AF-A0A1H6BQ91-F1
#
_entry.id   AF-A0A1H6BQ91-F1
#
_cell.length_a   1.000
_cell.length_b   1.000
_cell.length_c   1.000
_cell.angle_alpha   90.00
_cell.angle_beta   90.00
_cell.angle_gamma   90.00
#
_symmetry.space_group_name_H-M   'P 1'
#
loop_
_entity.id
_entity.type
_entity.pdbx_description
1 polymer ?
#
loop_
_entity_poly.entity_id
_entity_poly.type
_entity_poly.pdbx_seq_one_letter_code
_entity_poly.pdbx_strand_id
1 'polypeptide(L)' 'MTADDVRVLITDDHPMFRQGLHGLLEALGIDVVGQAESG' A
#
# COMPACT_ATOMS: atom_id res chain seq x y z
N MET A 1 19.53 -7.12 2.39
CA MET A 1 18.85 -7.63 1.19
C MET A 1 18.94 -6.52 0.15
N THR A 2 19.41 -6.78 -1.07
CA THR A 2 19.49 -5.77 -2.13
C THR A 2 18.90 -6.33 -3.42
N ALA A 3 17.57 -6.34 -3.43
CA ALA A 3 16.74 -6.03 -4.59
C ALA A 3 15.99 -4.77 -4.13
N ASP A 4 15.83 -3.74 -4.97
CA ASP A 4 15.11 -2.51 -4.59
C ASP A 4 13.85 -2.88 -3.81
N ASP A 5 13.71 -2.35 -2.59
CA ASP A 5 12.56 -2.64 -1.73
C ASP A 5 11.27 -2.46 -2.54
N VAL A 6 10.37 -3.43 -2.46
CA VAL A 6 9.13 -3.41 -3.25
C VAL A 6 8.28 -2.25 -2.75
N ARG A 7 8.12 -1.23 -3.61
CA ARG A 7 7.32 -0.04 -3.34
C ARG A 7 5.91 -0.22 -3.88
N VAL A 8 4.92 0.00 -3.02
CA VAL A 8 3.50 -0.23 -3.34
C VAL A 8 2.71 1.07 -3.36
N LEU A 9 1.93 1.28 -4.43
CA LEU A 9 0.87 2.27 -4.51
C LEU A 9 -0.47 1.54 -4.41
N ILE A 10 -1.36 1.97 -3.51
CA ILE A 10 -2.70 1.40 -3.42
C ILE A 10 -3.69 2.27 -4.20
N THR A 11 -4.39 1.67 -5.17
CA THR A 11 -5.48 2.29 -5.93
C THR A 11 -6.81 1.60 -5.60
N ASP A 12 -7.67 2.29 -4.86
CA ASP A 12 -9.01 1.82 -4.50
C ASP A 12 -9.87 3.02 -4.09
N ASP A 13 -11.08 3.12 -4.63
CA ASP A 13 -12.04 4.19 -4.37
C ASP A 13 -12.81 3.99 -3.04
N HIS A 14 -12.69 2.82 -2.41
CA HIS A 14 -13.32 2.48 -1.14
C HIS A 14 -12.37 2.70 0.05
N PRO A 15 -12.63 3.68 0.94
CA PRO A 15 -11.74 4.00 2.06
C PRO A 15 -11.44 2.82 3.00
N MET A 16 -12.44 1.97 3.26
CA MET A 16 -12.29 0.82 4.16
C MET A 16 -11.27 -0.21 3.63
N PHE A 17 -11.34 -0.55 2.33
CA PHE A 17 -10.41 -1.51 1.72
C PHE A 17 -8.99 -0.95 1.68
N ARG A 18 -8.87 0.32 1.30
CA ARG A 18 -7.57 1.00 1.22
C ARG A 18 -6.84 1.06 2.57
N GLN A 19 -7.56 1.39 3.63
CA GLN A 19 -7.01 1.42 5.00
C GLN A 19 -6.64 0.01 5.49
N GLY A 20 -7.52 -0.97 5.27
CA GLY A 20 -7.26 -2.36 5.65
C GLY A 20 -6.06 -2.97 4.93
N LEU A 21 -5.95 -2.73 3.62
CA LEU A 21 -4.83 -3.20 2.81
C LEU A 21 -3.52 -2.52 3.21
N HIS A 22 -3.53 -1.22 3.48
CA HIS A 22 -2.35 -0.52 3.97
C HIS A 22 -1.84 -1.13 5.29
N GLY A 23 -2.71 -1.32 6.28
CA GLY A 23 -2.31 -1.90 7.57
C GLY A 23 -1.79 -3.35 7.45
N LEU A 24 -2.36 -4.15 6.54
CA LEU A 24 -1.86 -5.50 6.25
C LEU A 24 -0.44 -5.46 5.64
N LEU A 25 -0.21 -4.60 4.65
CA LEU A 25 1.09 -4.49 3.98
C LEU A 25 2.17 -3.95 4.93
N GLU A 26 1.83 -2.96 5.76
CA GLU A 26 2.71 -2.44 6.80
C GLU A 26 3.10 -3.54 7.81
N ALA A 27 2.13 -4.35 8.27
CA ALA A 27 2.39 -5.47 9.17
C ALA A 27 3.28 -6.57 8.55
N LEU A 28 3.32 -6.66 7.22
CA LEU A 28 4.20 -7.56 6.45
C LEU A 28 5.57 -6.92 6.14
N GLY A 29 5.83 -5.70 6.59
CA GLY A 29 7.08 -4.97 6.31
C GLY A 29 7.19 -4.50 4.86
N ILE A 30 6.07 -4.32 4.16
CA ILE A 30 6.03 -3.83 2.78
C ILE A 30 5.83 -2.31 2.80
N ASP A 31 6.64 -1.60 2.00
CA ASP A 31 6.61 -0.15 1.92
C ASP A 31 5.48 0.35 1.00
N VAL A 32 4.47 1.00 1.60
CA VAL A 32 3.40 1.68 0.88
C VAL A 32 3.78 3.14 0.70
N VAL A 33 4.15 3.50 -0.53
CA VAL A 33 4.66 4.84 -0.86
C VAL A 33 3.56 5.84 -1.21
N GLY A 34 2.31 5.38 -1.30
CA GLY A 34 1.18 6.26 -1.58
C GLY A 34 -0.16 5.53 -1.71
N GLN A 35 -1.20 6.34 -1.85
CA GLN A 35 -2.58 5.92 -2.06
C GLN A 35 -3.21 6.83 -3.11
N ALA A 36 -3.98 6.24 -4.03
CA ALA A 36 -4.78 6.96 -5.01
C ALA A 36 -6.26 6.56 -4.82
N GLU A 37 -7.08 7.55 -4.49
CA GLU A 37 -8.53 7.40 -4.30
C GLU A 37 -9.34 7.59 -5.59
N SER A 38 -8.70 8.15 -6.60
CA SER A 38 -9.27 8.46 -7.92
C SER A 38 -8.13 8.66 -8.94
N GLY A 39 -8.49 8.73 -10.23
CA GLY A 39 -7.57 8.95 -11.35
C GLY A 39 -7.70 10.33 -11.97
#